data_AF-A0A831WU16-F1
#
_entry.id   AF-A0A831WU16-F1
#
_cell.length_a   1.000
_cell.length_b   1.000
_cell.length_c   1.000
_cell.angle_alpha   90.00
_cell.angle_beta   90.00
_cell.angle_gamma   90.00
#
_symmetry.space_group_name_H-M   'P 1'
#
loop_
_entity.id
_entity.type
_entity.pdbx_description
1 polymer ?
#
loop_
_entity_poly.entity_id
_entity_poly.type
_entity_poly.pdbx_seq_one_letter_code
_entity_poly.pdbx_strand_id
1 'polypeptide(L)'
;MKVLRQEQIKAIIRNPEQGGNESHIVTFSDGSKAVFKPASGESKRGLAPIAFPNAYKREVAAYEIDRMLGFGIVPPTTIRTIKGEIGSLQKWVSGMRGDLANPADLAKVSRDQINRLLVLDHILGAIDRRARNFFIEGKRLHAIDNGYSLAERAGTAPSPINNSLYQKLRGQSIPKKYQNIVRSRRKDIVEYVRRSLGENAALNTADRVDQFLRRKKWFVL
;
A
#
# COMPACT_ATOMS: atom_id res chain seq x y z
N MET A 1 6.57 -15.48 -0.05
CA MET A 1 7.83 -14.73 -0.29
C MET A 1 8.87 -15.51 -1.08
N LYS A 2 9.07 -16.81 -0.85
CA LYS A 2 10.08 -17.63 -1.57
C LYS A 2 10.01 -17.48 -3.09
N VAL A 3 8.83 -17.65 -3.67
CA VAL A 3 8.58 -17.51 -5.12
C VAL A 3 9.09 -16.16 -5.65
N LEU A 4 8.60 -15.05 -5.09
CA LEU A 4 9.01 -13.72 -5.56
C LEU A 4 10.52 -13.48 -5.52
N ARG A 5 11.22 -14.05 -4.52
CA ARG A 5 12.65 -13.80 -4.31
C ARG A 5 13.56 -14.72 -5.11
N GLN A 6 13.16 -15.97 -5.30
CA GLN A 6 14.06 -17.04 -5.74
C GLN A 6 13.60 -17.75 -7.00
N GLU A 7 12.30 -17.73 -7.30
CA GLU A 7 11.79 -18.48 -8.45
C GLU A 7 12.31 -17.92 -9.76
N GLN A 8 12.63 -18.82 -10.69
CA GLN A 8 13.15 -18.47 -12.01
C GLN A 8 12.06 -17.77 -12.84
N ILE A 9 12.47 -16.78 -13.61
CA ILE A 9 11.57 -16.02 -14.47
C ILE A 9 11.50 -16.71 -15.83
N LYS A 10 10.29 -17.11 -16.23
CA LYS A 10 10.01 -17.72 -17.53
C LYS A 10 9.72 -16.67 -18.59
N ALA A 11 8.96 -15.63 -18.26
CA ALA A 11 8.58 -14.58 -19.20
C ALA A 11 8.37 -13.23 -18.50
N ILE A 12 8.61 -12.16 -19.25
CA ILE A 12 8.31 -10.78 -18.84
C ILE A 12 7.63 -10.10 -20.02
N ILE A 13 6.44 -9.56 -19.79
CA ILE A 13 5.72 -8.77 -20.78
C ILE A 13 5.37 -7.42 -20.19
N ARG A 14 5.25 -6.39 -21.04
CA ARG A 14 4.72 -5.10 -20.60
C ARG A 14 3.30 -5.27 -20.08
N ASN A 15 2.97 -4.61 -18.98
CA ASN A 15 1.62 -4.67 -18.43
C ASN A 15 0.70 -3.78 -19.30
N PRO A 16 -0.31 -4.35 -19.99
CA PRO A 16 -1.22 -3.56 -20.81
C PRO A 16 -2.10 -2.63 -19.97
N GLU A 17 -2.28 -2.92 -18.68
CA GLU A 17 -3.05 -2.11 -17.73
C GLU A 17 -2.20 -1.11 -16.94
N GLN A 18 -0.95 -0.85 -17.37
CA GLN A 18 -0.07 0.07 -16.66
C GLN A 18 -0.65 1.48 -16.60
N GLY A 19 -0.40 2.16 -15.47
CA GLY A 19 -0.74 3.57 -15.30
C GLY A 19 0.37 4.49 -15.81
N GLY A 20 0.52 5.64 -15.14
CA GLY A 20 1.56 6.63 -15.47
C GLY A 20 2.99 6.16 -15.20
N ASN A 21 3.17 5.13 -14.38
CA ASN A 21 4.47 4.47 -14.15
C ASN A 21 4.53 3.17 -14.94
N GLU A 22 5.72 2.83 -15.42
CA GLU A 22 5.97 1.57 -16.12
C GLU A 22 5.71 0.36 -15.20
N SER A 23 5.12 -0.69 -15.77
CA SER A 23 5.02 -1.96 -15.08
C SER A 23 5.02 -3.13 -16.05
N HIS A 24 5.45 -4.28 -15.54
CA HIS A 24 5.59 -5.52 -16.29
C HIS A 24 4.87 -6.65 -15.57
N ILE A 25 4.32 -7.58 -16.33
CA ILE A 25 3.86 -8.86 -15.81
C ILE A 25 5.01 -9.85 -15.93
N VAL A 26 5.43 -10.37 -14.79
CA VAL A 26 6.44 -11.42 -14.68
C VAL A 26 5.72 -12.74 -14.50
N THR A 27 6.03 -13.72 -15.35
CA THR A 27 5.60 -15.11 -15.19
C THR A 27 6.80 -15.95 -14.78
N PHE A 28 6.65 -16.68 -13.69
CA PHE A 28 7.66 -17.57 -13.15
C PHE A 28 7.61 -18.96 -13.79
N SER A 29 8.65 -19.76 -13.60
CA SER A 29 8.74 -21.13 -14.14
C SER A 29 7.65 -22.06 -13.60
N ASP A 30 7.20 -21.84 -12.36
CA ASP A 30 6.07 -22.55 -11.73
C ASP A 30 4.69 -22.09 -12.23
N GLY A 31 4.63 -21.15 -13.18
CA GLY A 31 3.41 -20.59 -13.75
C GLY A 31 2.77 -19.48 -12.91
N SER A 32 3.26 -19.21 -11.70
CA SER A 32 2.79 -18.08 -10.90
C SER A 32 3.20 -16.74 -11.51
N LYS A 33 2.49 -15.67 -11.14
CA LYS A 33 2.69 -14.33 -11.72
C LYS A 33 2.99 -13.27 -10.67
N ALA A 34 3.63 -12.19 -11.11
CA ALA A 34 3.88 -10.98 -10.34
C ALA A 34 3.83 -9.74 -11.22
N VAL A 35 3.63 -8.58 -10.60
CA VAL A 35 3.79 -7.26 -11.23
C VAL A 35 5.15 -6.70 -10.81
N PHE A 36 5.99 -6.37 -11.78
CA PHE A 36 7.27 -5.70 -11.58
C PHE A 36 7.18 -4.23 -11.97
N LYS A 37 7.58 -3.33 -11.08
CA LYS A 37 7.67 -1.88 -11.34
C LYS A 37 9.14 -1.44 -11.21
N PRO A 38 9.85 -1.23 -12.33
CA PRO A 38 11.25 -0.82 -12.29
C PRO A 38 11.38 0.61 -11.74
N ALA A 39 12.48 0.89 -11.04
CA ALA A 39 12.78 2.22 -10.53
C ALA A 39 12.99 3.24 -11.67
N SER A 40 13.58 2.81 -12.78
CA SER A 40 13.78 3.62 -13.99
C SER A 40 12.46 4.01 -14.68
N GLY A 41 11.40 3.25 -14.45
CA GLY A 41 10.06 3.48 -14.99
C GLY A 41 9.17 4.40 -14.16
N GLU A 42 9.69 4.99 -13.08
CA GLU A 42 8.98 5.98 -12.27
C GLU A 42 8.83 7.30 -13.06
N SER A 43 7.59 7.66 -13.41
CA SER A 43 7.30 8.94 -14.04
C SER A 43 7.54 10.07 -13.06
N LYS A 44 8.20 11.14 -13.51
CA LYS A 44 8.47 12.35 -12.72
C LYS A 44 7.25 13.27 -12.53
N ARG A 45 6.11 13.00 -13.20
CA ARG A 45 4.92 13.85 -13.17
C ARG A 45 4.06 13.60 -11.93
N GLY A 46 3.64 14.66 -11.22
CA GLY A 46 2.68 14.58 -10.11
C GLY A 46 3.26 14.26 -8.72
N LEU A 47 4.60 14.25 -8.59
CA LEU A 47 5.34 13.80 -7.39
C LEU A 47 5.77 14.90 -6.42
N ALA A 48 5.47 16.16 -6.72
CA ALA A 48 5.80 17.31 -5.88
C ALA A 48 5.45 17.14 -4.37
N PRO A 49 4.37 16.43 -3.96
CA PRO A 49 4.08 16.25 -2.55
C PRO A 49 4.92 15.14 -1.85
N ILE A 50 5.43 14.14 -2.56
CA ILE A 50 5.91 12.89 -1.91
C ILE A 50 7.44 12.83 -1.74
N ALA A 51 8.16 13.77 -2.38
CA ALA A 51 9.61 13.73 -2.64
C ALA A 51 10.01 12.58 -3.57
N PHE A 52 10.86 12.87 -4.56
CA PHE A 52 11.27 11.97 -5.65
C PHE A 52 12.76 11.65 -5.53
N PRO A 53 13.26 10.47 -6.00
CA PRO A 53 12.58 9.20 -6.36
C PRO A 53 12.48 8.23 -5.17
N ASN A 54 11.63 7.16 -5.20
CA ASN A 54 11.63 5.97 -4.30
C ASN A 54 10.29 5.17 -4.30
N ALA A 55 9.43 5.26 -5.34
CA ALA A 55 8.10 4.63 -5.32
C ALA A 55 8.17 3.10 -5.14
N TYR A 56 9.12 2.42 -5.78
CA TYR A 56 9.31 0.98 -5.60
C TYR A 56 9.63 0.59 -4.15
N LYS A 57 10.42 1.41 -3.42
CA LYS A 57 10.69 1.17 -1.99
C LYS A 57 9.44 1.37 -1.15
N ARG A 58 8.59 2.34 -1.51
CA ARG A 58 7.33 2.63 -0.82
C ARG A 58 6.30 1.51 -1.01
N GLU A 59 6.24 0.88 -2.18
CA GLU A 59 5.44 -0.34 -2.40
C GLU A 59 5.84 -1.47 -1.44
N VAL A 60 7.14 -1.69 -1.28
CA VAL A 60 7.67 -2.72 -0.37
C VAL A 60 7.43 -2.34 1.08
N ALA A 61 7.64 -1.07 1.44
CA ALA A 61 7.38 -0.56 2.79
C ALA A 61 5.91 -0.71 3.18
N ALA A 62 4.98 -0.45 2.27
CA ALA A 62 3.55 -0.66 2.51
C ALA A 62 3.23 -2.12 2.84
N TYR A 63 3.81 -3.07 2.11
CA TYR A 63 3.67 -4.50 2.42
C TYR A 63 4.30 -4.87 3.76
N GLU A 64 5.50 -4.37 4.07
CA GLU A 64 6.17 -4.68 5.32
C GLU A 64 5.42 -4.13 6.54
N ILE A 65 4.85 -2.92 6.43
CA ILE A 65 3.99 -2.34 7.49
C ILE A 65 2.69 -3.15 7.64
N ASP A 66 2.01 -3.50 6.53
CA ASP A 66 0.83 -4.37 6.55
C ASP A 66 1.12 -5.72 7.24
N ARG A 67 2.28 -6.31 6.95
CA ARG A 67 2.77 -7.54 7.57
C ARG A 67 3.03 -7.39 9.06
N MET A 68 3.67 -6.31 9.51
CA MET A 68 3.91 -6.01 10.93
C MET A 68 2.61 -5.88 11.72
N LEU A 69 1.60 -5.26 11.10
CA LEU A 69 0.25 -5.08 11.67
C LEU A 69 -0.60 -6.37 11.61
N GLY A 70 -0.19 -7.37 10.84
CA GLY A 70 -0.93 -8.61 10.66
C GLY A 70 -2.25 -8.44 9.89
N PHE A 71 -2.34 -7.41 9.04
CA PHE A 71 -3.57 -7.04 8.37
C PHE A 71 -3.86 -7.88 7.13
N GLY A 72 -2.83 -8.17 6.34
CA GLY A 72 -2.93 -9.02 5.15
C GLY A 72 -3.70 -8.37 4.00
N ILE A 73 -3.63 -7.03 3.91
CA ILE A 73 -4.32 -6.22 2.90
C ILE A 73 -3.42 -6.00 1.68
N VAL A 74 -2.11 -5.82 1.85
CA VAL A 74 -1.19 -5.59 0.72
C VAL A 74 -0.66 -6.94 0.23
N PRO A 75 -0.74 -7.25 -1.08
CA PRO A 75 -0.15 -8.48 -1.60
C PRO A 75 1.36 -8.56 -1.31
N PRO A 76 1.91 -9.78 -1.14
CA PRO A 76 3.35 -9.96 -0.94
C PRO A 76 4.18 -9.17 -1.94
N THR A 77 5.06 -8.30 -1.44
CA THR A 77 5.86 -7.38 -2.27
C THR A 77 7.32 -7.41 -1.81
N THR A 78 8.26 -7.49 -2.74
CA THR A 78 9.71 -7.49 -2.45
C THR A 78 10.45 -6.58 -3.42
N ILE A 79 11.67 -6.18 -3.07
CA ILE A 79 12.61 -5.67 -4.07
C ILE A 79 13.21 -6.86 -4.82
N ARG A 80 13.35 -6.75 -6.14
CA ARG A 80 14.11 -7.70 -6.98
C ARG A 80 14.78 -6.94 -8.11
N THR A 81 15.99 -7.36 -8.47
CA THR A 81 16.64 -6.93 -9.72
C THR A 81 16.27 -7.91 -10.83
N ILE A 82 15.68 -7.41 -11.91
CA ILE A 82 15.25 -8.22 -13.05
C ILE A 82 15.85 -7.59 -14.31
N LYS A 83 16.66 -8.36 -15.04
CA LYS A 83 17.37 -7.89 -16.25
C LYS A 83 18.16 -6.58 -16.02
N GLY A 84 18.84 -6.46 -14.88
CA GLY A 84 19.64 -5.28 -14.51
C GLY A 84 18.85 -4.13 -13.86
N GLU A 85 17.53 -4.13 -13.94
CA GLU A 85 16.68 -3.10 -13.36
C GLU A 85 16.25 -3.47 -11.94
N ILE A 86 16.51 -2.60 -10.96
CA ILE A 86 15.97 -2.73 -9.61
C ILE A 86 14.53 -2.21 -9.58
N GLY A 87 13.65 -2.89 -8.85
CA GLY A 87 12.27 -2.45 -8.69
C GLY A 87 11.49 -3.25 -7.66
N SER A 88 10.22 -2.92 -7.51
CA SER A 88 9.30 -3.67 -6.67
C SER A 88 8.67 -4.80 -7.47
N LEU A 89 8.52 -5.96 -6.84
CA LEU A 89 7.91 -7.15 -7.40
C LEU A 89 6.81 -7.62 -6.45
N GLN A 90 5.57 -7.42 -6.88
CA GLN A 90 4.37 -7.72 -6.11
C GLN A 90 3.69 -8.97 -6.66
N LYS A 91 3.26 -9.89 -5.79
CA LYS A 91 2.50 -11.08 -6.19
C LYS A 91 1.25 -10.66 -6.97
N TRP A 92 0.99 -11.35 -8.08
CA TRP A 92 -0.23 -11.14 -8.86
C TRP A 92 -1.47 -11.51 -8.02
N VAL A 93 -2.52 -10.71 -8.16
CA VAL A 93 -3.83 -10.97 -7.56
C VAL A 93 -4.78 -11.39 -8.68
N SER A 94 -5.33 -12.61 -8.59
CA SER A 94 -6.24 -13.17 -9.59
C SER A 94 -7.69 -12.68 -9.46
N GLY A 95 -7.95 -11.81 -8.49
CA GLY A 95 -9.28 -11.26 -8.23
C GLY A 95 -9.79 -10.32 -9.32
N MET A 96 -11.05 -9.92 -9.18
CA MET A 96 -11.62 -8.85 -9.98
C MET A 96 -11.14 -7.49 -9.45
N ARG A 97 -10.90 -6.53 -10.34
CA ARG A 97 -10.78 -5.13 -9.93
C ARG A 97 -12.07 -4.74 -9.23
N GLY A 98 -11.96 -4.38 -7.96
CA GLY A 98 -13.10 -3.96 -7.16
C GLY A 98 -13.23 -2.45 -7.14
N ASP A 99 -14.43 -1.96 -6.89
CA ASP A 99 -14.66 -0.56 -6.53
C ASP A 99 -15.35 -0.49 -5.17
N LEU A 100 -14.65 -0.03 -4.13
CA LEU A 100 -15.24 0.11 -2.79
C LEU A 100 -16.28 1.24 -2.69
N ALA A 101 -16.39 2.11 -3.71
CA ALA A 101 -17.53 3.00 -3.86
C ALA A 101 -18.78 2.25 -4.31
N ASN A 102 -18.62 1.18 -5.09
CA ASN A 102 -19.71 0.32 -5.56
C ASN A 102 -20.28 -0.52 -4.40
N PRO A 103 -21.58 -0.41 -4.08
CA PRO A 103 -22.22 -1.20 -3.03
C PRO A 103 -22.09 -2.72 -3.20
N ALA A 104 -22.12 -3.22 -4.43
CA ALA A 104 -22.04 -4.66 -4.72
C ALA A 104 -20.67 -5.24 -4.38
N ASP A 105 -19.59 -4.50 -4.65
CA ASP A 105 -18.24 -4.89 -4.27
C ASP A 105 -17.99 -4.72 -2.77
N LEU A 106 -18.52 -3.63 -2.20
CA LEU A 106 -18.45 -3.40 -0.76
C LEU A 106 -19.11 -4.52 0.05
N ALA A 107 -20.23 -5.07 -0.45
CA ALA A 107 -20.92 -6.20 0.19
C ALA A 107 -20.10 -7.49 0.23
N LYS A 108 -19.10 -7.65 -0.66
CA LYS A 108 -18.23 -8.84 -0.70
C LYS A 108 -17.14 -8.81 0.38
N VAL A 109 -16.79 -7.63 0.88
CA VAL A 109 -15.69 -7.43 1.83
C VAL A 109 -16.19 -7.14 3.23
N SER A 110 -15.59 -7.81 4.22
CA SER A 110 -15.99 -7.63 5.62
C SER A 110 -15.67 -6.22 6.13
N ARG A 111 -16.46 -5.73 7.09
CA ARG A 111 -16.17 -4.50 7.85
C ARG A 111 -14.76 -4.48 8.46
N ASP A 112 -14.27 -5.63 8.90
CA ASP A 112 -12.93 -5.77 9.49
C ASP A 112 -11.81 -5.46 8.48
N GLN A 113 -11.89 -6.00 7.26
CA GLN A 113 -10.94 -5.71 6.18
C GLN A 113 -10.97 -4.24 5.76
N ILE A 114 -12.18 -3.64 5.69
CA ILE A 114 -12.32 -2.21 5.43
C ILE A 114 -11.60 -1.41 6.52
N ASN A 115 -11.83 -1.71 7.80
CA ASN A 115 -11.14 -1.02 8.87
C ASN A 115 -9.62 -1.20 8.79
N ARG A 116 -9.10 -2.41 8.56
CA ARG A 116 -7.66 -2.67 8.38
C ARG A 116 -7.06 -1.81 7.26
N LEU A 117 -7.74 -1.73 6.12
CA LEU A 117 -7.35 -0.86 5.02
C LEU A 117 -7.25 0.61 5.46
N LEU A 118 -8.27 1.11 6.16
CA LEU A 118 -8.31 2.52 6.58
C LEU A 118 -7.31 2.83 7.69
N VAL A 119 -6.97 1.85 8.54
CA VAL A 119 -5.85 2.01 9.47
C VAL A 119 -4.54 2.08 8.70
N LEU A 120 -4.34 1.15 7.77
CA LEU A 120 -3.12 1.07 6.96
C LEU A 120 -2.91 2.36 6.15
N ASP A 121 -3.91 2.80 5.38
CA ASP A 121 -3.81 4.01 4.56
C ASP A 121 -3.55 5.27 5.39
N HIS A 122 -4.12 5.36 6.61
CA HIS A 122 -3.81 6.45 7.54
C HIS A 122 -2.34 6.44 7.98
N ILE A 123 -1.80 5.27 8.36
CA ILE A 123 -0.39 5.13 8.78
C ILE A 123 0.55 5.44 7.61
N LEU A 124 0.24 4.89 6.44
CA LEU A 124 0.99 5.09 5.21
C LEU A 124 0.89 6.54 4.72
N GLY A 125 -0.19 7.26 5.04
CA GLY A 125 -0.50 8.54 4.40
C GLY A 125 -0.66 8.36 2.89
N ALA A 126 -1.36 7.29 2.47
CA ALA A 126 -1.55 6.95 1.07
C ALA A 126 -2.42 8.01 0.38
N ILE A 127 -1.85 8.80 -0.54
CA ILE A 127 -2.56 9.93 -1.15
C ILE A 127 -3.27 9.59 -2.46
N ASP A 128 -2.95 8.45 -3.06
CA ASP A 128 -3.53 8.01 -4.32
C ASP A 128 -4.51 6.86 -4.15
N ARG A 129 -5.14 6.73 -2.98
CA ARG A 129 -6.09 5.64 -2.76
C ARG A 129 -7.41 5.88 -3.46
N ARG A 130 -7.53 5.31 -4.67
CA ARG A 130 -8.72 5.37 -5.53
C ARG A 130 -9.38 4.00 -5.68
N ALA A 131 -10.64 4.00 -6.13
CA ALA A 131 -11.45 2.83 -6.41
C ALA A 131 -10.67 1.70 -7.12
N ARG A 132 -9.94 2.05 -8.19
CA ARG A 132 -9.18 1.10 -9.02
C ARG A 132 -7.94 0.48 -8.37
N ASN A 133 -7.48 0.97 -7.21
CA ASN A 133 -6.25 0.50 -6.56
C ASN A 133 -6.54 -0.65 -5.58
N PHE A 134 -7.56 -1.46 -5.89
CA PHE A 134 -7.96 -2.62 -5.13
C PHE A 134 -8.42 -3.78 -6.00
N PHE A 135 -8.18 -4.98 -5.48
CA PHE A 135 -8.74 -6.22 -6.01
C PHE A 135 -9.55 -6.91 -4.93
N ILE A 136 -10.61 -7.61 -5.36
CA ILE A 136 -11.38 -8.51 -4.52
C ILE A 136 -11.18 -9.93 -5.06
N GLU A 137 -10.49 -10.77 -4.29
CA GLU A 137 -10.28 -12.18 -4.58
C GLU A 137 -11.20 -13.02 -3.68
N GLY A 138 -12.32 -13.47 -4.23
CA GLY A 138 -13.41 -14.06 -3.44
C GLY A 138 -13.98 -13.05 -2.45
N LYS A 139 -13.62 -13.16 -1.17
CA LYS A 139 -13.98 -12.22 -0.09
C LYS A 139 -12.78 -11.43 0.46
N ARG A 140 -11.60 -11.60 -0.13
CA ARG A 140 -10.36 -11.00 0.33
C ARG A 140 -10.11 -9.69 -0.40
N LEU A 141 -9.88 -8.63 0.37
CA LEU A 141 -9.51 -7.32 -0.11
C LEU A 141 -7.99 -7.22 -0.27
N HIS A 142 -7.55 -6.79 -1.44
CA HIS A 142 -6.16 -6.54 -1.75
C HIS A 142 -5.94 -5.09 -2.17
N ALA A 143 -5.06 -4.38 -1.47
CA ALA A 143 -4.70 -3.00 -1.76
C ALA A 143 -3.36 -2.93 -2.51
N ILE A 144 -3.40 -2.37 -3.72
CA ILE A 144 -2.24 -2.25 -4.60
C ILE A 144 -1.86 -0.77 -4.80
N ASP A 145 -0.83 -0.48 -5.58
CA ASP A 145 -0.43 0.89 -5.95
C ASP A 145 -0.17 1.80 -4.73
N ASN A 146 0.74 1.36 -3.85
CA ASN A 146 1.12 2.06 -2.64
C ASN A 146 2.37 2.94 -2.83
N GLY A 147 2.88 3.07 -4.06
CA GLY A 147 4.06 3.90 -4.35
C GLY A 147 3.91 5.38 -3.97
N TYR A 148 2.68 5.88 -3.89
CA TYR A 148 2.34 7.24 -3.44
C TYR A 148 1.93 7.27 -1.96
N SER A 149 2.83 6.80 -1.09
CA SER A 149 2.69 6.79 0.36
C SER A 149 3.99 7.17 1.06
N LEU A 150 3.96 7.37 2.38
CA LEU A 150 5.12 7.58 3.24
C LEU A 150 5.95 8.83 2.86
N ALA A 151 5.26 9.92 2.51
CA ALA A 151 5.88 11.17 2.07
C ALA A 151 6.98 11.66 3.03
N GLU A 152 8.08 12.14 2.46
CA GLU A 152 9.22 12.69 3.20
C GLU A 152 9.00 14.17 3.54
N ARG A 153 8.18 14.89 2.77
CA ARG A 153 7.93 16.32 3.00
C ARG A 153 6.94 16.53 4.15
N ALA A 154 7.42 17.20 5.20
CA ALA A 154 6.61 17.61 6.34
C ALA A 154 5.39 18.45 5.89
N GLY A 155 4.26 18.28 6.56
CA GLY A 155 3.04 19.04 6.27
C GLY A 155 2.30 18.63 5.01
N THR A 156 2.74 17.58 4.30
CA THR A 156 1.81 16.84 3.44
C THR A 156 0.80 16.15 4.34
N ALA A 157 -0.29 16.86 4.61
CA ALA A 157 -1.47 16.24 5.19
C ALA A 157 -1.70 14.94 4.41
N PRO A 158 -2.06 13.82 5.08
CA PRO A 158 -2.64 12.71 4.32
C PRO A 158 -3.72 13.37 3.47
N SER A 159 -3.54 13.36 2.13
CA SER A 159 -4.60 13.84 1.23
C SER A 159 -5.86 13.25 1.82
N PRO A 160 -6.84 14.08 2.26
CA PRO A 160 -8.00 13.57 2.98
C PRO A 160 -8.47 12.44 2.11
N ILE A 161 -8.36 11.21 2.61
CA ILE A 161 -8.39 10.05 1.73
C ILE A 161 -9.77 10.14 1.11
N ASN A 162 -9.85 10.66 -0.12
CA ASN A 162 -11.10 11.13 -0.72
C ASN A 162 -11.72 9.91 -1.37
N ASN A 163 -11.82 8.89 -0.54
CA ASN A 163 -12.37 7.62 -0.78
C ASN A 163 -13.70 7.66 -0.05
N SER A 164 -14.76 7.43 -0.81
CA SER A 164 -16.12 7.34 -0.32
C SER A 164 -16.25 6.46 0.94
N LEU A 165 -15.33 5.51 1.14
CA LEU A 165 -15.23 4.73 2.38
C LEU A 165 -15.01 5.56 3.64
N TYR A 166 -14.08 6.50 3.68
CA TYR A 166 -13.88 7.32 4.89
C TYR A 166 -15.11 8.18 5.16
N GLN A 167 -15.77 8.67 4.12
CA GLN A 167 -17.02 9.43 4.25
C GLN A 167 -18.15 8.55 4.82
N LYS A 168 -18.31 7.32 4.33
CA LYS A 168 -19.31 6.36 4.83
C LYS A 168 -19.14 6.03 6.32
N LEU A 169 -17.91 6.12 6.83
CA LEU A 169 -17.59 5.76 8.21
C LEU A 169 -17.36 6.95 9.13
N ARG A 170 -17.44 8.16 8.58
CA ARG A 170 -17.27 9.43 9.28
C ARG A 170 -18.06 9.44 10.58
N GLY A 171 -17.42 9.84 11.68
CA GLY A 171 -18.05 9.93 13.00
C GLY A 171 -18.27 8.60 13.72
N GLN A 172 -18.09 7.44 13.07
CA GLN A 172 -18.16 6.14 13.73
C GLN A 172 -16.91 5.88 14.58
N SER A 173 -17.07 5.18 15.69
CA SER A 173 -15.96 4.82 16.58
C SER A 173 -14.94 3.91 15.90
N ILE A 174 -13.66 4.16 16.16
CA ILE A 174 -12.56 3.27 15.76
C ILE A 174 -12.48 2.14 16.79
N PRO A 175 -12.58 0.85 16.41
CA PRO A 175 -12.41 -0.24 17.35
C PRO A 175 -11.02 -0.21 18.00
N LYS A 176 -10.97 -0.20 19.35
CA LYS A 176 -9.72 -0.09 20.14
C LYS A 176 -8.66 -1.14 19.77
N LYS A 177 -9.08 -2.31 19.28
CA LYS A 177 -8.16 -3.37 18.84
C LYS A 177 -7.12 -2.88 17.83
N TYR A 178 -7.50 -1.99 16.91
CA TYR A 178 -6.56 -1.48 15.91
C TYR A 178 -5.54 -0.52 16.53
N GLN A 179 -5.95 0.30 17.49
CA GLN A 179 -5.02 1.16 18.23
C GLN A 179 -4.03 0.34 19.04
N ASN A 180 -4.48 -0.77 19.64
CA ASN A 180 -3.60 -1.67 20.38
C ASN A 180 -2.56 -2.33 19.46
N ILE A 181 -2.98 -2.80 18.27
CA ILE A 181 -2.08 -3.37 17.25
C ILE A 181 -1.07 -2.32 16.77
N VAL A 182 -1.53 -1.11 16.45
CA VAL A 182 -0.64 -0.04 15.97
C VAL A 182 0.33 0.40 17.06
N ARG A 183 -0.14 0.52 18.31
CA ARG A 183 0.71 0.89 19.45
C ARG A 183 1.81 -0.14 19.69
N SER A 184 1.51 -1.43 19.61
CA SER A 184 2.50 -2.49 19.83
C SER A 184 3.54 -2.61 18.71
N ARG A 185 3.28 -2.02 17.54
CA ARG A 185 4.18 -2.04 16.37
C ARG A 185 4.80 -0.68 16.03
N ARG A 186 4.48 0.38 16.79
CA ARG A 186 4.94 1.74 16.51
C ARG A 186 6.45 1.83 16.30
N LYS A 187 7.24 1.27 17.24
CA LYS A 187 8.71 1.32 17.17
C LYS A 187 9.22 0.62 15.92
N ASP A 188 8.73 -0.59 15.65
CA ASP A 188 9.13 -1.41 14.50
C ASP A 188 8.81 -0.72 13.16
N ILE A 189 7.62 -0.13 13.05
CA ILE A 189 7.18 0.61 11.86
C ILE A 189 8.08 1.81 11.61
N VAL A 190 8.29 2.66 12.62
CA VAL A 190 9.08 3.89 12.48
C VAL A 190 10.54 3.55 12.15
N GLU A 191 11.12 2.56 12.82
CA GLU A 191 12.50 2.15 12.59
C GLU A 191 12.70 1.51 11.21
N TYR A 192 11.74 0.71 10.76
CA TYR A 192 11.76 0.19 9.39
C TYR A 192 11.73 1.33 8.36
N VAL A 193 10.81 2.28 8.51
CA VAL A 193 10.70 3.42 7.59
C VAL A 193 11.98 4.26 7.60
N ARG A 194 12.58 4.51 8.77
CA ARG A 194 13.85 5.23 8.90
C ARG A 194 14.95 4.57 8.08
N ARG A 195 15.13 3.26 8.26
CA ARG A 195 16.16 2.49 7.56
C ARG A 195 15.92 2.42 6.06
N SER A 196 14.67 2.32 5.62
CA SER A 196 14.32 2.06 4.22
C SER A 196 14.08 3.32 3.38
N LEU A 197 13.61 4.40 3.99
CA LEU A 197 13.16 5.64 3.32
C LEU A 197 13.78 6.91 3.93
N GLY A 198 14.51 6.83 5.04
CA GLY A 198 15.20 7.96 5.67
C GLY A 198 14.43 8.62 6.82
N GLU A 199 15.11 9.53 7.52
CA GLU A 199 14.63 10.14 8.77
C GLU A 199 13.32 10.91 8.58
N ASN A 200 13.21 11.71 7.54
CA ASN A 200 12.02 12.54 7.31
C ASN A 200 10.75 11.71 7.10
N ALA A 201 10.84 10.62 6.32
CA ALA A 201 9.73 9.68 6.16
C ALA A 201 9.35 9.03 7.51
N ALA A 202 10.34 8.71 8.34
CA ALA A 202 10.13 8.10 9.65
C ALA A 202 9.43 9.05 10.62
N LEU A 203 9.87 10.30 10.70
CA LEU A 203 9.25 11.34 11.54
C LEU A 203 7.80 11.59 11.12
N ASN A 204 7.53 11.74 9.82
CA ASN A 204 6.17 11.90 9.31
C ASN A 204 5.30 10.68 9.59
N THR A 205 5.87 9.47 9.53
CA THR A 205 5.15 8.23 9.84
C THR A 205 4.85 8.13 11.34
N ALA A 206 5.80 8.50 12.20
CA ALA A 206 5.60 8.55 13.64
C ALA A 206 4.46 9.50 14.01
N ASP A 207 4.42 10.69 13.42
CA ASP A 207 3.34 11.64 13.63
C ASP A 207 1.98 11.07 13.18
N ARG A 208 1.88 10.46 11.98
CA ARG A 208 0.65 9.80 11.52
C ARG A 208 0.18 8.69 12.46
N VAL A 209 1.11 7.88 12.96
CA VAL A 209 0.82 6.84 13.97
C VAL A 209 0.29 7.46 15.25
N ASP A 210 0.95 8.49 15.77
CA ASP A 210 0.55 9.14 17.02
C ASP A 210 -0.80 9.86 16.89
N GLN A 211 -1.06 10.48 15.74
CA GLN A 211 -2.38 11.01 15.39
C GLN A 211 -3.45 9.90 15.41
N PHE A 212 -3.18 8.73 14.80
CA PHE A 212 -4.13 7.61 14.82
C PHE A 212 -4.44 7.12 16.24
N LEU A 213 -3.41 7.00 17.08
CA LEU A 213 -3.54 6.53 18.46
C LEU A 213 -4.37 7.47 19.36
N ARG A 214 -4.45 8.76 19.01
CA ARG A 214 -5.29 9.75 19.73
C ARG A 214 -6.74 9.80 19.22
N ARG A 215 -7.04 9.26 18.04
CA ARG A 215 -8.38 9.36 17.42
C ARG A 215 -9.39 8.42 18.08
N LYS A 216 -10.60 8.92 18.34
CA LYS A 216 -11.72 8.09 18.81
C LYS A 216 -12.65 7.63 17.68
N LYS A 217 -12.72 8.42 16.61
CA LYS A 217 -13.67 8.24 15.50
C LYS A 217 -12.96 8.35 14.14
N TRP A 218 -13.49 7.65 13.14
CA TRP A 218 -13.11 7.83 11.74
C TRP A 218 -13.50 9.25 11.31
N PHE A 219 -12.58 9.94 10.63
CA PHE A 219 -12.57 11.38 10.29
C PHE A 219 -13.71 12.26 10.84
N VAL A 220 -13.33 13.28 11.59
CA VAL A 220 -14.04 14.56 11.66
C VAL A 220 -12.96 15.56 11.27
N LEU A 221 -13.16 16.29 10.16
CA LEU A 221 -12.43 17.54 9.92
C LEU A 221 -12.92 18.54 10.97
#